data_AF-A0A2V9G4A4-F1
#
_entry.id   AF-A0A2V9G4A4-F1
#
_cell.length_a   1.000
_cell.length_b   1.000
_cell.length_c   1.000
_cell.angle_alpha   90.00
_cell.angle_beta   90.00
_cell.angle_gamma   90.00
#
_symmetry.space_group_name_H-M   'P 1'
#
loop_
_entity.id
_entity.type
_entity.pdbx_description
1 polymer ?
#
loop_
_entity_poly.entity_id
_entity_poly.type
_entity_poly.pdbx_seq_one_letter_code
_entity_poly.pdbx_strand_id
1 'polypeptide(L)'
;MRSARNAKRAMLILSDGGDNHSRYQESDIKRLVKEADTQLYAIGIFDPLGYRSRTIEELNGPSLLSEITEMTGGRVFAVENLNELPDVATKIGLELRNQYVLGYRSSNKAHDGRWRKIKIKMRAPRGLPPLSVYSKTGYYSPTH
;
A
#
# COMPACT_ATOMS: atom_id res chain seq x y z
N MET A 1 3.77 0.72 24.67
CA MET A 1 3.28 1.64 23.63
C MET A 1 2.20 2.63 24.11
N ARG A 2 2.05 2.94 25.42
CA ARG A 2 0.95 3.81 25.91
C ARG A 2 1.22 5.33 25.85
N SER A 3 2.39 5.80 25.42
CA SER A 3 2.70 7.24 25.32
C SER A 3 3.38 7.67 24.00
N ALA A 4 3.26 6.89 22.92
CA ALA A 4 3.81 7.27 21.62
C ALA A 4 2.90 8.33 20.97
N ARG A 5 3.42 9.54 20.74
CA ARG A 5 2.68 10.67 20.13
C ARG A 5 2.25 10.42 18.68
N ASN A 6 2.92 9.51 17.97
CA ASN A 6 2.61 9.14 16.59
C ASN A 6 2.15 7.68 16.56
N ALA A 7 0.84 7.46 16.68
CA ALA A 7 0.27 6.12 16.55
C ALA A 7 0.36 5.67 15.09
N LYS A 8 1.01 4.52 14.84
CA LYS A 8 0.99 3.90 13.52
C LYS A 8 -0.42 3.44 13.20
N ARG A 9 -0.94 3.86 12.06
CA ARG A 9 -2.26 3.47 11.56
C ARG A 9 -2.07 2.53 10.38
N ALA A 10 -2.80 1.42 10.41
CA ALA A 10 -2.88 0.49 9.29
C ALA A 10 -4.34 0.13 9.02
N MET A 11 -4.64 -0.13 7.76
CA MET A 11 -5.94 -0.62 7.31
C MET A 11 -5.73 -1.88 6.50
N LEU A 12 -6.49 -2.92 6.86
CA LEU A 12 -6.55 -4.18 6.14
C LEU A 12 -7.82 -4.20 5.29
N ILE A 13 -7.66 -4.36 3.98
CA ILE A 13 -8.74 -4.42 3.01
C ILE A 13 -8.94 -5.89 2.60
N LEU A 14 -10.18 -6.36 2.57
CA LEU A 14 -10.55 -7.64 1.97
C LEU A 14 -11.47 -7.34 0.78
N SER A 15 -10.98 -7.51 -0.44
CA SER A 15 -11.70 -7.09 -1.65
C SER A 15 -11.08 -7.71 -2.90
N ASP A 16 -11.86 -7.85 -3.98
CA ASP A 16 -11.36 -8.14 -5.32
C ASP A 16 -10.90 -6.86 -6.06
N GLY A 17 -11.10 -5.69 -5.43
CA GLY A 17 -10.69 -4.37 -5.91
C GLY A 17 -11.56 -3.79 -7.02
N GLY A 18 -12.52 -4.56 -7.55
CA GLY A 18 -13.32 -4.14 -8.70
C GLY A 18 -14.30 -3.04 -8.33
N ASP A 19 -14.33 -1.97 -9.12
CA ASP A 19 -15.30 -0.89 -8.92
C ASP A 19 -16.57 -1.13 -9.75
N ASN A 20 -17.72 -1.18 -9.07
CA ASN A 20 -19.03 -1.43 -9.69
C ASN A 20 -19.98 -0.22 -9.60
N HIS A 21 -19.96 0.52 -8.49
CA HIS A 21 -20.83 1.65 -8.23
C HIS A 21 -20.24 2.60 -7.17
N SER A 22 -19.16 3.29 -7.53
CA SER A 22 -18.52 4.29 -6.67
C SER A 22 -18.93 5.73 -6.98
N ARG A 23 -18.94 6.56 -5.94
CA ARG A 23 -19.06 8.02 -6.06
C ARG A 23 -17.73 8.73 -6.33
N TYR A 24 -16.61 8.05 -6.07
CA TYR A 24 -15.27 8.58 -6.21
C TYR A 24 -14.58 7.90 -7.38
N GLN A 25 -13.77 8.65 -8.13
CA GLN A 25 -12.94 8.08 -9.16
C GLN A 25 -11.61 7.58 -8.57
N GLU A 26 -10.92 6.73 -9.31
CA GLU A 26 -9.60 6.21 -8.97
C GLU A 26 -8.60 7.33 -8.60
N SER A 27 -8.63 8.46 -9.32
CA SER A 27 -7.75 9.60 -9.07
C SER A 27 -8.01 10.28 -7.72
N ASP A 28 -9.27 10.30 -7.27
CA ASP A 28 -9.65 10.81 -5.95
C ASP A 28 -9.14 9.89 -4.84
N ILE A 29 -9.29 8.57 -5.02
CA ILE A 29 -8.77 7.58 -4.09
C ILE A 29 -7.25 7.70 -3.98
N LYS A 30 -6.53 7.80 -5.09
CA LYS A 30 -5.07 7.99 -5.09
C LYS A 30 -4.66 9.27 -4.37
N ARG A 31 -5.42 10.37 -4.53
CA ARG A 31 -5.16 11.63 -3.81
C ARG A 31 -5.35 11.45 -2.30
N LEU A 32 -6.49 10.87 -1.90
CA LEU A 32 -6.81 10.59 -0.49
C LEU A 32 -5.74 9.70 0.16
N VAL A 33 -5.29 8.65 -0.52
CA VAL A 33 -4.27 7.72 -0.02
C VAL A 33 -2.90 8.40 0.13
N LYS A 34 -2.55 9.36 -0.74
CA LYS A 34 -1.29 10.13 -0.60
C LYS A 34 -1.29 11.02 0.64
N GLU A 35 -2.44 11.62 0.93
CA GLU A 35 -2.65 12.50 2.09
C GLU A 35 -2.83 11.71 3.38
N ALA A 36 -3.36 10.50 3.29
CA ALA A 36 -3.53 9.62 4.44
C ALA A 36 -2.17 9.23 5.05
N ASP A 37 -2.07 9.39 6.37
CA ASP A 37 -1.01 8.80 7.17
C ASP A 37 -1.46 7.42 7.67
N THR A 38 -1.71 6.50 6.74
CA THR A 38 -2.19 5.15 7.03
C THR A 38 -1.60 4.17 6.03
N GLN A 39 -1.03 3.07 6.54
CA GLN A 39 -0.49 2.01 5.71
C GLN A 39 -1.60 1.04 5.32
N LEU A 40 -1.74 0.78 4.02
CA LEU A 40 -2.77 -0.08 3.47
C LEU A 40 -2.19 -1.46 3.15
N TYR A 41 -2.83 -2.50 3.65
CA TYR A 41 -2.64 -3.88 3.23
C TYR A 41 -3.94 -4.39 2.64
N ALA A 42 -3.85 -5.25 1.64
CA ALA A 42 -5.03 -5.89 1.09
C ALA A 42 -4.87 -7.39 0.96
N ILE A 43 -5.96 -8.11 1.15
CA ILE A 43 -6.11 -9.50 0.79
C ILE A 43 -7.04 -9.53 -0.42
N GLY A 44 -6.48 -9.88 -1.56
CA GLY A 44 -7.17 -9.96 -2.83
C GLY A 44 -7.84 -11.31 -2.99
N ILE A 45 -9.16 -11.36 -2.99
CA ILE A 45 -9.91 -12.57 -3.34
C ILE A 45 -10.30 -12.44 -4.81
N PHE A 46 -9.60 -13.15 -5.69
CA PHE A 46 -9.82 -13.04 -7.13
C PHE A 46 -10.48 -14.31 -7.65
N ASP A 47 -11.60 -14.18 -8.34
CA ASP A 47 -12.26 -15.30 -9.02
C ASP A 47 -11.73 -15.41 -10.47
N PRO A 48 -10.96 -16.46 -10.81
CA PRO A 48 -10.39 -16.62 -12.14
C PRO A 48 -11.43 -16.95 -13.22
N LEU A 49 -12.66 -17.32 -12.85
CA LEU A 49 -13.71 -17.76 -13.77
C LEU A 49 -14.77 -16.67 -14.03
N GLY A 50 -14.83 -15.64 -13.17
CA GLY A 50 -15.80 -14.55 -13.23
C GLY A 50 -15.54 -13.45 -14.26
N TYR A 51 -14.52 -13.58 -15.12
CA TYR A 51 -14.09 -12.49 -16.03
C TYR A 51 -15.08 -12.18 -17.17
N ARG A 52 -15.91 -13.14 -17.58
CA ARG A 52 -16.73 -13.01 -18.81
C ARG A 52 -17.88 -12.01 -18.72
N SER A 53 -18.19 -11.50 -17.52
CA SER A 53 -19.33 -10.61 -17.28
C SER A 53 -18.96 -9.34 -16.52
N ARG A 54 -17.67 -9.07 -16.31
CA ARG A 54 -17.19 -7.88 -15.59
C ARG A 54 -16.97 -6.70 -16.53
N THR A 55 -17.26 -5.51 -16.03
CA THR A 55 -16.87 -4.22 -16.62
C THR A 55 -15.34 -4.06 -16.61
N ILE A 56 -14.79 -3.12 -17.39
CA ILE A 56 -13.34 -2.87 -17.45
C ILE A 56 -12.83 -2.42 -16.07
N GLU A 57 -13.63 -1.62 -15.38
CA GLU A 57 -13.38 -1.11 -14.04
C GLU A 57 -13.29 -2.26 -13.02
N GLU A 58 -14.18 -3.25 -13.09
CA GLU A 58 -14.13 -4.46 -12.27
C GLU A 58 -12.91 -5.34 -12.60
N LEU A 59 -12.50 -5.40 -13.87
CA LEU A 59 -11.30 -6.14 -14.30
C LEU A 59 -10.01 -5.47 -13.82
N ASN A 60 -9.99 -4.15 -13.69
CA ASN A 60 -8.84 -3.38 -13.22
C ASN A 60 -8.68 -3.40 -11.70
N GLY A 61 -9.64 -3.97 -10.97
CA GLY A 61 -9.65 -4.00 -9.51
C GLY A 61 -8.37 -4.49 -8.86
N PRO A 62 -7.78 -5.63 -9.27
CA PRO A 62 -6.51 -6.11 -8.74
C PRO A 62 -5.37 -5.09 -8.91
N SER A 63 -5.33 -4.40 -10.06
CA SER A 63 -4.31 -3.40 -10.37
C SER A 63 -4.46 -2.16 -9.49
N LEU A 64 -5.69 -1.64 -9.37
CA LEU A 64 -6.00 -0.50 -8.51
C LEU A 64 -5.65 -0.79 -7.05
N LEU A 65 -6.05 -1.97 -6.55
CA LEU A 65 -5.78 -2.40 -5.19
C LEU A 65 -4.27 -2.53 -4.92
N SER A 66 -3.49 -3.01 -5.90
CA SER A 66 -2.02 -3.03 -5.82
C SER A 66 -1.45 -1.62 -5.74
N GLU A 67 -1.88 -0.73 -6.62
CA GLU A 67 -1.32 0.62 -6.68
C GLU A 67 -1.57 1.40 -5.39
N ILE A 68 -2.80 1.38 -4.86
CA ILE A 68 -3.12 2.12 -3.64
C ILE A 68 -2.40 1.56 -2.40
N THR A 69 -2.21 0.24 -2.32
CA THR A 69 -1.47 -0.38 -1.20
C THR A 69 0.02 -0.06 -1.27
N GLU A 70 0.63 -0.21 -2.44
CA GLU A 70 2.04 0.09 -2.69
C GLU A 70 2.38 1.56 -2.44
N MET A 71 1.48 2.48 -2.78
CA MET A 71 1.67 3.92 -2.53
C MET A 71 1.96 4.24 -1.07
N THR A 72 1.39 3.46 -0.14
CA THR A 72 1.56 3.60 1.31
C THR A 72 2.70 2.75 1.88
N GLY A 73 3.33 1.92 1.06
CA GLY A 73 4.37 0.97 1.47
C GLY A 73 3.83 -0.34 2.06
N GLY A 74 2.56 -0.65 1.87
CA GLY A 74 2.04 -2.01 2.06
C GLY A 74 1.98 -2.76 0.73
N ARG A 75 1.20 -3.85 0.70
CA ARG A 75 1.05 -4.70 -0.49
C ARG A 75 -0.23 -5.53 -0.46
N VAL A 76 -0.56 -6.10 -1.61
CA VAL A 76 -1.66 -7.06 -1.78
C VAL A 76 -1.14 -8.48 -1.57
N PHE A 77 -1.95 -9.30 -0.90
CA PHE A 77 -1.80 -10.73 -0.81
C PHE A 77 -2.98 -11.37 -1.56
N ALA A 78 -2.72 -11.88 -2.76
CA ALA A 78 -3.71 -12.65 -3.49
C ALA A 78 -3.92 -13.99 -2.79
N VAL A 79 -5.18 -14.40 -2.60
CA VAL A 79 -5.54 -15.73 -2.11
C VAL A 79 -6.49 -16.38 -3.10
N GLU A 80 -6.21 -17.63 -3.44
CA GLU A 80 -7.11 -18.45 -4.27
C GLU A 80 -8.01 -19.31 -3.37
N ASN A 81 -7.54 -19.66 -2.18
CA ASN A 81 -8.29 -20.43 -1.19
C ASN A 81 -8.48 -19.63 0.11
N LEU A 82 -9.72 -19.58 0.61
CA LEU A 82 -10.07 -18.94 1.88
C LEU A 82 -9.33 -19.56 3.09
N ASN A 83 -8.88 -20.81 2.98
CA ASN A 83 -8.09 -21.47 4.00
C ASN A 83 -6.69 -20.84 4.19
N GLU A 84 -6.22 -20.01 3.24
CA GLU A 84 -4.94 -19.29 3.34
C GLU A 84 -5.04 -17.99 4.14
N LEU A 85 -6.27 -17.51 4.44
CA LEU A 85 -6.49 -16.25 5.14
C LEU A 85 -5.76 -16.16 6.49
N PRO A 86 -5.74 -17.20 7.36
CA PRO A 86 -5.03 -17.13 8.63
C PRO A 86 -3.52 -16.93 8.47
N ASP A 87 -2.91 -17.60 7.48
CA ASP A 87 -1.48 -17.49 7.20
C ASP A 87 -1.12 -16.12 6.64
N VAL A 88 -1.94 -15.60 5.72
CA VAL A 88 -1.77 -14.25 5.17
C VAL A 88 -1.94 -13.19 6.26
N ALA A 89 -2.97 -13.29 7.10
CA ALA A 89 -3.17 -12.38 8.22
C ALA A 89 -1.98 -12.39 9.19
N THR A 90 -1.41 -13.58 9.44
CA THR A 90 -0.20 -13.72 10.27
C THR A 90 1.01 -13.02 9.64
N LYS A 91 1.24 -13.20 8.33
CA LYS A 91 2.32 -12.51 7.58
C LYS A 91 2.16 -10.99 7.66
N ILE A 92 0.96 -10.46 7.45
CA ILE A 92 0.67 -9.03 7.56
C ILE A 92 0.95 -8.55 9.00
N GLY A 93 0.52 -9.31 10.00
CA GLY A 93 0.79 -9.01 11.41
C GLY A 93 2.29 -8.95 11.74
N LEU A 94 3.09 -9.84 11.15
CA LEU A 94 4.55 -9.81 11.29
C LEU A 94 5.17 -8.59 10.59
N GLU A 95 4.71 -8.24 9.39
CA GLU A 95 5.20 -7.05 8.69
C GLU A 95 4.87 -5.75 9.42
N LEU A 96 3.66 -5.63 9.97
CA LEU A 96 3.25 -4.46 10.76
C LEU A 96 4.08 -4.29 12.03
N ARG A 97 4.54 -5.39 12.63
CA ARG A 97 5.40 -5.39 13.83
C ARG A 97 6.87 -5.11 13.49
N ASN A 98 7.35 -5.58 12.34
CA ASN A 98 8.75 -5.53 11.96
C ASN A 98 9.00 -4.51 10.84
N GLN A 99 9.11 -3.25 11.21
CA GLN A 99 9.32 -2.16 10.27
C GLN A 99 10.52 -1.30 10.65
N TYR A 100 11.27 -0.87 9.64
CA TYR A 100 12.34 0.09 9.80
C TYR A 100 11.81 1.51 9.59
N VAL A 101 12.23 2.43 10.45
CA VAL A 101 11.97 3.87 10.28
C VAL A 101 13.25 4.52 9.76
N LEU A 102 13.17 5.12 8.58
CA LEU A 102 14.30 5.83 7.96
C LEU A 102 14.05 7.33 8.03
N GLY A 103 14.98 8.05 8.65
CA GLY A 103 15.01 9.50 8.64
C GLY A 103 15.90 10.01 7.52
N TYR A 104 15.46 11.03 6.79
CA TYR A 104 16.30 11.72 5.82
C TYR A 104 15.94 13.21 5.78
N ARG A 105 16.88 14.04 5.32
CA ARG A 105 16.63 15.47 5.10
C ARG A 105 16.62 15.75 3.60
N SER A 106 15.53 16.34 3.10
CA SER A 106 15.46 16.74 1.69
C SER A 106 16.54 17.77 1.35
N SER A 107 17.23 17.53 0.24
CA SER A 107 18.10 18.52 -0.40
C SER A 107 17.29 19.65 -1.04
N ASN A 108 16.06 19.36 -1.51
CA ASN A 108 15.12 20.37 -1.98
C ASN A 108 14.51 21.14 -0.79
N LYS A 109 14.76 22.46 -0.75
CA LYS A 109 14.31 23.39 0.30
C LYS A 109 13.00 24.11 -0.02
N ALA A 110 12.36 23.89 -1.17
CA ALA A 110 11.14 24.59 -1.53
C ALA A 110 9.93 24.14 -0.69
N HIS A 111 9.22 25.07 -0.06
CA HIS A 111 7.99 24.83 0.70
C HIS A 111 6.76 25.09 -0.18
N ASP A 112 6.64 24.33 -1.28
CA ASP A 112 5.70 24.59 -2.37
C ASP A 112 4.45 23.70 -2.36
N GLY A 113 4.24 22.89 -1.32
CA GLY A 113 3.11 21.96 -1.26
C GLY A 113 3.14 20.84 -2.30
N ARG A 114 4.22 20.68 -3.09
CA ARG A 114 4.25 19.70 -4.19
C ARG A 114 4.60 18.31 -3.70
N TRP A 115 4.13 17.30 -4.44
CA TRP A 115 4.46 15.90 -4.19
C TRP A 115 5.95 15.64 -4.41
N ARG A 116 6.60 15.04 -3.42
CA ARG A 116 8.00 14.64 -3.44
C ARG A 116 8.09 13.12 -3.43
N LYS A 117 8.53 12.55 -4.55
CA LYS A 117 8.73 11.11 -4.69
C LYS A 117 9.91 10.65 -3.84
N ILE A 118 9.72 9.53 -3.16
CA ILE A 118 10.76 8.79 -2.42
C ILE A 118 10.95 7.44 -3.10
N LYS A 119 12.20 7.00 -3.21
CA LYS A 119 12.55 5.65 -3.63
C LYS A 119 13.65 5.11 -2.73
N ILE A 120 13.36 4.03 -2.03
CA ILE A 120 14.37 3.30 -1.25
C ILE A 120 14.98 2.23 -2.15
N LYS A 121 16.31 2.18 -2.16
CA LYS A 121 17.08 1.14 -2.85
C LYS A 121 17.92 0.44 -1.80
N MET A 122 17.79 -0.87 -1.71
CA MET A 122 18.61 -1.69 -0.84
C MET A 122 19.69 -2.39 -1.66
N ARG A 123 20.91 -2.41 -1.12
CA ARG A 123 22.01 -3.21 -1.66
C ARG A 123 21.98 -4.56 -0.96
N ALA A 124 21.63 -5.62 -1.69
CA ALA A 124 21.53 -6.95 -1.11
C ALA A 124 22.92 -7.44 -0.63
N PRO A 125 23.06 -7.87 0.63
CA PRO A 125 24.28 -8.51 1.11
C PRO A 125 24.56 -9.81 0.36
N ARG A 126 25.83 -10.16 0.18
CA ARG A 126 26.23 -11.43 -0.45
C ARG A 126 25.76 -12.60 0.42
N GLY A 127 25.22 -13.65 -0.21
CA GLY A 127 24.81 -14.89 0.46
C GLY A 127 23.38 -14.90 1.02
N LEU A 128 22.64 -13.79 0.91
CA LEU A 128 21.21 -13.75 1.24
C LEU A 128 20.35 -13.97 -0.02
N PRO A 129 19.13 -14.53 0.14
CA PRO A 129 18.17 -14.59 -0.95
C PRO A 129 17.76 -13.17 -1.40
N PRO A 130 17.13 -13.03 -2.58
CA PRO A 130 16.58 -11.75 -3.02
C PRO A 130 15.66 -11.15 -1.96
N LEU A 131 15.89 -9.89 -1.62
CA LEU A 131 15.13 -9.14 -0.63
C LEU A 131 14.32 -8.05 -1.34
N SER A 132 13.07 -7.89 -0.94
CA SER A 132 12.16 -6.86 -1.46
C SER A 132 11.98 -5.74 -0.44
N VAL A 133 11.83 -4.51 -0.93
CA VAL A 133 11.62 -3.32 -0.10
C VAL A 133 10.26 -2.72 -0.43
N TYR A 134 9.41 -2.59 0.58
CA TYR A 134 8.14 -1.87 0.50
C TYR A 134 8.25 -0.59 1.34
N SER A 135 7.90 0.54 0.74
CA SER A 135 8.05 1.85 1.37
C SER A 135 7.05 2.85 0.77
N LYS A 136 6.62 3.84 1.57
CA LYS A 136 5.80 4.95 1.06
C LYS A 136 6.49 5.61 -0.13
N THR A 137 5.72 5.88 -1.17
CA THR A 137 6.24 6.36 -2.47
C THR A 137 6.57 7.85 -2.50
N GLY A 138 6.20 8.60 -1.46
CA GLY A 138 6.46 10.03 -1.35
C GLY A 138 5.63 10.71 -0.26
N TYR A 139 5.65 12.04 -0.28
CA TYR A 139 4.93 12.91 0.66
C TYR A 139 4.75 14.29 0.02
N TYR A 140 3.82 15.09 0.54
CA TYR A 140 3.68 16.50 0.14
C TYR A 140 4.66 17.39 0.91
N SER A 141 5.30 18.31 0.20
CA SER A 141 6.15 19.34 0.81
C SER A 141 5.35 20.21 1.79
N PRO A 142 5.94 20.71 2.89
CA PRO A 142 5.28 21.73 3.71
C PRO A 142 4.97 22.99 2.88
N THR A 143 3.96 23.76 3.31
CA THR A 143 3.50 25.00 2.64
C THR A 143 3.91 26.29 3.36
N HIS A 144 4.58 26.17 4.50
CA HIS A 144 5.04 27.28 5.35
C HIS A 144 6.53 27.17 5.63
#